data_AF-G7VIA8-F1
#
_entry.id   AF-G7VIA8-F1
#
_cell.length_a   1.000
_cell.length_b   1.000
_cell.length_c   1.000
_cell.angle_alpha   90.00
_cell.angle_beta   90.00
_cell.angle_gamma   90.00
#
_symmetry.space_group_name_H-M   'P 1'
#
loop_
_entity.id
_entity.type
_entity.pdbx_description
1 polymer ?
#
loop_
_entity_poly.entity_id
_entity_poly.type
_entity_poly.pdbx_seq_one_letter_code
_entity_poly.pdbx_strand_id
1 'polypeptide(L)'
;MRVIILREKPCKYFLETVENNVENLEYVGFSVYGGKIIHYLRRGKVLYRVTCRGCVLTELLKRSALVDMPRVDEGHIVFTLLYTPGLEKMLRHRIYTVEERKFIRLSAKQRKALRLFAEGGLSAVASGLGISKSAACRLVKRALEKTIRLLG
;
A
#
# COMPACT_ATOMS: atom_id res chain seq x y z
N MET A 1 -6.95 -3.12 11.23
CA MET A 1 -6.26 -1.81 11.15
C MET A 1 -7.15 -0.92 10.30
N ARG A 2 -7.52 0.25 10.81
CA ARG A 2 -8.33 1.19 10.03
C ARG A 2 -7.44 1.89 9.01
N VAL A 3 -7.90 2.00 7.78
CA VAL A 3 -7.27 2.81 6.73
C VAL A 3 -8.27 3.86 6.26
N ILE A 4 -7.75 5.00 5.84
CA ILE A 4 -8.52 6.05 5.19
C ILE A 4 -8.23 5.96 3.70
N ILE A 5 -9.29 5.88 2.90
CA ILE A 5 -9.20 6.06 1.45
C ILE A 5 -9.71 7.46 1.12
N LEU A 6 -8.78 8.29 0.66
CA LEU A 6 -9.05 9.67 0.29
C LEU A 6 -9.00 9.79 -1.24
N ARG A 7 -10.07 10.32 -1.83
CA ARG A 7 -10.14 10.62 -3.26
C ARG A 7 -9.96 12.13 -3.45
N GLU A 8 -8.87 12.52 -4.08
CA GLU A 8 -8.53 13.93 -4.31
C GLU A 8 -8.56 14.27 -5.78
N LYS A 9 -9.09 15.45 -6.11
CA LYS A 9 -8.97 15.96 -7.47
C LYS A 9 -7.49 16.27 -7.75
N PRO A 10 -6.96 15.89 -8.92
CA PRO A 10 -5.62 16.29 -9.32
C PRO A 10 -5.52 17.82 -9.32
N CYS A 11 -4.37 18.36 -8.88
CA CYS A 11 -4.17 19.79 -8.90
C CYS A 11 -4.02 20.31 -10.34
N LYS A 12 -4.14 21.63 -10.51
CA LYS A 12 -4.01 22.28 -11.82
C LYS A 12 -2.73 21.86 -12.57
N TYR A 13 -1.57 21.84 -11.91
CA TYR A 13 -0.31 21.41 -12.53
C TYR A 13 -0.33 19.97 -13.03
N PHE A 14 -1.04 19.08 -12.31
CA PHE A 14 -1.22 17.70 -12.73
C PHE A 14 -2.04 17.65 -14.00
N LEU A 15 -3.21 18.29 -14.00
CA LEU A 15 -4.11 18.32 -15.15
C LEU A 15 -3.46 18.93 -16.38
N GLU A 16 -2.77 20.07 -16.24
CA GLU A 16 -2.05 20.72 -17.34
C GLU A 16 -0.97 19.82 -17.95
N THR A 17 -0.22 19.09 -17.12
CA THR A 17 0.86 18.20 -17.60
C THR A 17 0.32 16.98 -18.35
N VAL A 18 -0.90 16.53 -18.02
CA VAL A 18 -1.55 15.40 -18.69
C VAL A 18 -2.62 15.84 -19.70
N GLU A 19 -2.56 17.11 -20.13
CA GLU A 19 -3.43 17.70 -21.15
C GLU A 19 -4.92 17.62 -20.80
N ASN A 20 -5.24 17.75 -19.51
CA ASN A 20 -6.58 17.58 -18.93
C ASN A 20 -7.24 16.22 -19.19
N ASN A 21 -6.49 15.25 -19.73
CA ASN A 21 -6.95 13.89 -19.91
C ASN A 21 -6.35 13.05 -18.79
N VAL A 22 -7.20 12.54 -17.91
CA VAL A 22 -6.80 11.67 -16.80
C VAL A 22 -7.13 10.20 -17.04
N GLU A 23 -7.74 9.89 -18.18
CA GLU A 23 -8.08 8.52 -18.55
C GLU A 23 -6.83 7.72 -18.87
N ASN A 24 -6.88 6.43 -18.49
CA ASN A 24 -5.83 5.45 -18.74
C ASN A 24 -4.44 5.87 -18.23
N LEU A 25 -4.40 6.73 -17.21
CA LEU A 25 -3.17 7.07 -16.50
C LEU A 25 -2.90 6.05 -15.41
N GLU A 26 -1.74 5.42 -15.49
CA GLU A 26 -1.21 4.61 -14.41
C GLU A 26 -0.32 5.47 -13.52
N TYR A 27 -0.54 5.41 -12.21
CA TYR A 27 0.32 6.08 -11.26
C TYR A 27 1.51 5.17 -10.92
N VAL A 28 2.70 5.55 -11.36
CA VAL A 28 3.91 4.74 -11.21
C VAL A 28 4.59 4.98 -9.86
N GLY A 29 4.54 6.21 -9.38
CA GLY A 29 5.11 6.56 -8.08
C GLY A 29 5.28 8.06 -7.90
N PHE A 30 6.01 8.44 -6.85
CA PHE A 30 6.36 9.82 -6.60
C PHE A 30 7.72 9.94 -5.92
N SER A 31 8.34 11.10 -6.04
CA SER A 31 9.51 11.48 -5.26
C SER A 31 9.25 12.80 -4.54
N VAL A 32 9.93 13.00 -3.42
CA VAL A 32 9.86 14.22 -2.61
C VAL A 32 11.20 14.93 -2.72
N TYR A 33 11.22 16.16 -3.24
CA TYR A 33 12.44 16.94 -3.40
C TYR A 33 12.21 18.40 -2.98
N GLY A 34 12.93 18.86 -1.96
CA GLY A 34 12.84 20.25 -1.48
C GLY A 34 11.41 20.69 -1.14
N GLY A 35 10.61 19.82 -0.51
CA GLY A 35 9.21 20.08 -0.15
C GLY A 35 8.21 20.01 -1.31
N LYS A 36 8.68 19.71 -2.53
CA LYS A 36 7.83 19.50 -3.72
C LYS A 36 7.60 18.00 -3.93
N ILE A 37 6.44 17.66 -4.46
CA ILE A 37 6.14 16.30 -4.91
C ILE A 37 6.31 16.24 -6.41
N ILE A 38 7.08 15.27 -6.88
CA ILE A 38 7.16 14.92 -8.30
C ILE A 38 6.38 13.62 -8.47
N HIS A 39 5.25 13.66 -9.18
CA HIS A 39 4.48 12.47 -9.53
C HIS A 39 4.98 11.89 -10.85
N TYR A 40 5.09 10.57 -10.91
CA TYR A 40 5.44 9.82 -12.11
C TYR A 40 4.19 9.06 -12.56
N LEU A 41 3.72 9.37 -13.75
CA LEU A 41 2.51 8.79 -14.34
C LEU A 41 2.85 8.19 -15.69
N ARG A 42 2.17 7.12 -16.08
CA ARG A 42 2.39 6.45 -17.35
C ARG A 42 1.09 6.38 -18.14
N ARG A 43 1.16 6.69 -19.43
CA ARG A 43 0.12 6.38 -20.43
C ARG A 43 0.76 5.60 -21.56
N GLY A 44 0.45 4.32 -21.65
CA GLY A 44 1.12 3.42 -22.59
C GLY A 44 2.64 3.47 -22.41
N LYS A 45 3.38 3.91 -23.43
CA LYS A 45 4.84 4.06 -23.38
C LYS A 45 5.34 5.42 -22.90
N VAL A 46 4.44 6.39 -22.72
CA VAL A 46 4.80 7.76 -22.34
C VAL A 46 4.83 7.88 -20.81
N LEU A 47 5.94 8.40 -20.27
CA LEU A 47 6.10 8.73 -18.86
C LEU A 47 5.96 10.24 -18.67
N TYR A 48 4.98 10.65 -17.87
CA TYR A 48 4.77 12.03 -17.45
C TYR A 48 5.42 12.26 -16.08
N ARG A 49 6.10 13.40 -15.96
CA ARG A 49 6.70 13.86 -14.71
C ARG A 49 6.03 15.15 -14.29
N VAL A 50 5.14 15.08 -13.31
CA VAL A 50 4.38 16.22 -12.81
C VAL A 50 5.03 16.76 -11.55
N THR A 51 5.50 18.02 -11.58
CA THR A 51 6.02 18.67 -10.37
C THR A 51 4.96 19.53 -9.71
N CYS A 52 4.45 19.09 -8.55
CA CYS A 52 3.43 19.79 -7.78
C CYS A 52 4.04 20.64 -6.67
N ARG A 53 3.70 21.94 -6.67
CA ARG A 53 3.97 22.86 -5.55
C ARG A 53 2.74 22.87 -4.63
N GLY A 54 2.92 22.57 -3.34
CA GLY A 54 1.80 22.52 -2.38
C GLY A 54 0.86 21.32 -2.57
N CYS A 55 1.40 20.16 -2.96
CA CYS A 55 0.60 18.96 -3.12
C CYS A 55 0.00 18.49 -1.79
N VAL A 56 -1.28 18.07 -1.82
CA VAL A 56 -1.96 17.45 -0.66
C VAL A 56 -1.17 16.25 -0.11
N LEU A 57 -0.47 15.51 -0.98
CA LEU A 57 0.34 14.37 -0.57
C LEU A 57 1.43 14.74 0.45
N THR A 58 2.01 15.94 0.35
CA THR A 58 2.99 16.41 1.34
C THR A 58 2.36 16.51 2.74
N GLU A 59 1.15 17.05 2.85
CA GLU A 59 0.46 17.17 4.13
C GLU A 59 -0.04 15.82 4.65
N LEU A 60 -0.50 14.94 3.76
CA LEU A 60 -0.90 13.58 4.12
C LEU A 60 0.27 12.79 4.73
N LEU A 61 1.44 12.84 4.09
CA LEU A 61 2.64 12.10 4.53
C LEU A 61 3.19 12.61 5.89
N LYS A 62 2.92 13.87 6.26
CA LYS A 62 3.27 14.38 7.60
C LYS A 62 2.40 13.82 8.72
N ARG A 63 1.19 13.33 8.40
CA ARG A 63 0.17 12.92 9.39
C ARG A 63 -0.05 11.41 9.43
N SER A 64 0.27 10.72 8.35
CA SER A 64 0.14 9.27 8.27
C SER A 64 1.00 8.66 7.17
N ALA A 65 1.28 7.37 7.32
CA ALA A 65 1.94 6.56 6.30
C ALA A 65 0.94 6.14 5.22
N LEU A 66 1.42 6.10 3.96
CA LEU A 66 0.72 5.40 2.88
C LEU A 66 0.74 3.89 3.17
N VAL A 67 -0.40 3.24 2.95
CA VAL A 67 -0.52 1.79 2.97
C VAL A 67 -0.22 1.20 1.61
N ASP A 68 -0.72 1.85 0.55
CA ASP A 68 -0.54 1.46 -0.84
C ASP A 68 0.04 2.64 -1.65
N MET A 69 0.62 2.33 -2.81
CA MET A 69 1.02 3.36 -3.78
C MET A 69 -0.24 4.14 -4.22
N PRO A 70 -0.19 5.48 -4.35
CA PRO A 70 -1.32 6.22 -4.89
C PRO A 70 -1.67 5.73 -6.29
N ARG A 71 -2.95 5.83 -6.66
CA ARG A 71 -3.44 5.43 -7.98
C ARG A 71 -4.34 6.50 -8.56
N VAL A 72 -4.51 6.50 -9.89
CA VAL A 72 -5.53 7.30 -10.56
C VAL A 72 -6.76 6.42 -10.77
N ASP A 73 -7.92 6.91 -10.35
CA ASP A 73 -9.20 6.20 -10.46
C ASP A 73 -10.31 7.23 -10.69
N GLU A 74 -11.09 7.06 -11.77
CA GLU A 74 -12.19 7.96 -12.14
C GLU A 74 -11.80 9.46 -12.10
N GLY A 75 -10.60 9.76 -12.63
CA GLY A 75 -10.05 11.11 -12.66
C GLY A 75 -9.62 11.70 -11.32
N HIS A 76 -9.63 10.92 -10.24
CA HIS A 76 -9.13 11.29 -8.92
C HIS A 76 -7.79 10.60 -8.64
N ILE A 77 -6.95 11.25 -7.82
CA ILE A 77 -5.83 10.58 -7.18
C ILE A 77 -6.33 9.98 -5.88
N VAL A 78 -6.25 8.65 -5.79
CA VAL A 78 -6.68 7.89 -4.63
C VAL A 78 -5.47 7.60 -3.75
N PHE A 79 -5.56 8.04 -2.50
CA PHE A 79 -4.57 7.78 -1.47
C PHE A 79 -5.14 6.82 -0.43
N THR A 80 -4.43 5.73 -0.15
CA THR A 80 -4.78 4.81 0.95
C THR A 80 -3.77 5.00 2.08
N LEU A 81 -4.25 5.52 3.21
CA LEU A 81 -3.42 5.95 4.33
C LEU A 81 -3.80 5.18 5.59
N LEU A 82 -2.84 4.98 6.49
CA LEU A 82 -3.13 4.46 7.81
C LEU A 82 -4.05 5.44 8.56
N TYR A 83 -5.08 4.95 9.24
CA TYR A 83 -5.88 5.83 10.08
C TYR A 83 -5.06 6.33 11.27
N THR A 84 -5.04 7.64 11.47
CA THR A 84 -4.54 8.29 12.69
C THR A 84 -5.52 9.40 13.10
N PRO A 85 -5.68 9.69 14.41
CA PRO A 85 -6.53 10.80 14.86
C PRO A 85 -6.10 12.16 14.29
N GLY A 86 -4.78 12.35 14.07
CA GLY A 86 -4.23 13.55 13.45
C GLY A 86 -4.61 13.70 11.98
N LEU A 87 -4.63 12.61 11.22
CA LEU A 87 -5.09 12.60 9.83
C LEU A 87 -6.60 12.89 9.77
N GLU A 88 -7.41 12.22 10.57
CA GLU A 88 -8.87 12.46 10.64
C GLU A 88 -9.19 13.93 10.96
N LYS A 89 -8.49 14.53 11.94
CA LYS A 89 -8.65 15.95 12.27
C LYS A 89 -8.35 16.88 11.08
N MET A 90 -7.36 16.54 10.25
CA MET A 90 -7.00 17.32 9.06
C MET A 90 -8.04 17.16 7.94
N LEU A 91 -8.66 15.98 7.82
CA LEU A 91 -9.61 15.66 6.76
C LEU A 91 -11.06 16.05 7.07
N ARG A 92 -11.35 16.77 8.17
CA ARG A 92 -12.72 17.12 8.61
C ARG A 92 -13.63 17.69 7.52
N HIS A 93 -13.07 18.42 6.55
CA HIS A 93 -13.82 19.06 5.46
C HIS A 93 -13.63 18.37 4.10
N ARG A 94 -13.09 17.15 4.09
CA ARG A 94 -12.82 16.36 2.89
C ARG A 94 -13.67 15.10 2.91
N ILE A 95 -14.03 14.62 1.72
CA ILE A 95 -14.76 13.36 1.56
C ILE A 95 -13.75 12.22 1.57
N TYR A 96 -13.86 11.32 2.53
CA TYR A 96 -13.04 10.11 2.62
C TYR A 96 -13.87 8.94 3.12
N THR A 97 -13.43 7.73 2.82
CA THR A 97 -14.00 6.51 3.40
C THR A 97 -13.01 5.92 4.40
N VAL A 98 -13.55 5.29 5.44
CA VAL A 98 -12.75 4.53 6.41
C VAL A 98 -13.06 3.06 6.24
N GLU A 99 -12.03 2.26 6.02
CA GLU A 99 -12.15 0.82 5.86
C GLU A 99 -11.37 0.09 6.95
N GLU A 100 -11.93 -1.00 7.46
CA GLU A 100 -11.18 -1.94 8.28
C GLU A 100 -10.44 -2.93 7.40
N ARG A 101 -9.11 -2.76 7.30
CA ARG A 101 -8.25 -3.74 6.65
C ARG A 101 -7.66 -4.69 7.68
N LYS A 102 -7.81 -5.99 7.42
CA LYS A 102 -7.10 -7.04 8.14
C LYS A 102 -5.68 -7.12 7.59
N PHE A 103 -4.70 -6.56 8.31
CA PHE A 103 -3.30 -6.79 7.97
C PHE A 103 -2.94 -8.23 8.32
N ILE A 104 -2.88 -9.10 7.32
CA ILE A 104 -2.56 -10.50 7.53
C ILE A 104 -1.03 -10.64 7.59
N ARG A 105 -0.41 -10.30 8.72
CA ARG A 105 1.03 -10.53 8.87
C ARG A 105 1.32 -11.98 9.25
N LEU A 106 2.40 -12.52 8.70
CA LEU A 106 2.99 -13.77 9.18
C LEU A 106 3.65 -13.50 10.54
N SER A 107 3.28 -14.29 11.56
CA SER A 107 3.98 -14.23 12.85
C SER A 107 5.44 -14.66 12.70
N ALA A 108 6.30 -14.35 13.68
CA ALA A 108 7.70 -14.82 13.68
C ALA A 108 7.79 -16.35 13.53
N LYS A 109 6.90 -17.08 14.23
CA LYS A 109 6.80 -18.54 14.15
C LYS A 109 6.38 -19.01 12.75
N GLN A 110 5.43 -18.33 12.10
CA GLN A 110 4.99 -18.64 10.74
C GLN A 110 6.09 -18.37 9.70
N ARG A 111 6.81 -17.24 9.83
CA ARG A 111 7.97 -16.93 8.96
C ARG A 111 9.08 -17.98 9.10
N LYS A 112 9.41 -18.36 10.34
CA LYS A 112 10.41 -19.41 10.60
C LYS A 112 9.96 -20.77 10.03
N ALA A 113 8.68 -21.11 10.19
CA ALA A 113 8.12 -22.35 9.64
C ALA A 113 8.21 -22.39 8.10
N LEU A 114 7.91 -21.28 7.40
CA LEU A 114 8.03 -21.23 5.94
C LEU A 114 9.48 -21.36 5.46
N ARG A 115 10.45 -20.75 6.16
CA ARG A 115 11.88 -20.90 5.85
C ARG A 115 12.33 -22.36 5.98
N LEU A 116 12.08 -22.97 7.15
CA LEU A 116 12.42 -24.37 7.41
C LEU A 116 11.71 -25.32 6.43
N PHE A 117 10.48 -25.01 6.03
CA PHE A 117 9.74 -25.79 5.06
C PHE A 117 10.38 -25.74 3.67
N ALA A 118 10.88 -24.59 3.25
CA ALA A 118 11.60 -24.44 1.99
C ALA A 118 12.94 -25.18 1.97
N GLU A 119 13.60 -25.30 3.12
CA GLU A 119 14.91 -25.96 3.26
C GLU A 119 14.80 -27.49 3.36
N GLY A 120 13.76 -28.03 4.00
CA GLY A 120 13.68 -29.48 4.26
C GLY A 120 12.28 -30.02 4.54
N GLY A 121 11.24 -29.33 4.06
CA GLY A 121 9.85 -29.78 4.16
C GLY A 121 9.33 -29.90 5.60
N LEU A 122 8.28 -30.72 5.78
CA LEU A 122 7.60 -30.83 7.09
C LEU A 122 8.49 -31.38 8.21
N SER A 123 9.44 -32.26 7.88
CA SER A 123 10.35 -32.84 8.86
C SER A 123 11.30 -31.79 9.44
N ALA A 124 11.85 -30.90 8.60
CA ALA A 124 12.67 -29.79 9.05
C ALA A 124 11.90 -28.80 9.93
N VAL A 125 10.63 -28.54 9.61
CA VAL A 125 9.76 -27.69 10.45
C VAL A 125 9.46 -28.33 11.80
N ALA A 126 9.15 -29.64 11.82
CA ALA A 126 8.86 -30.38 13.04
C ALA A 126 10.06 -30.38 13.99
N SER A 127 11.23 -30.76 13.49
CA SER A 127 12.47 -30.79 14.27
C SER A 127 12.93 -29.38 14.66
N GLY A 128 12.97 -28.43 13.73
CA GLY A 128 13.49 -27.08 13.96
C GLY A 128 12.61 -26.20 14.86
N LEU A 129 11.36 -26.60 15.11
CA LEU A 129 10.44 -25.93 16.04
C LEU A 129 10.07 -26.77 17.27
N GLY A 130 10.57 -28.02 17.38
CA GLY A 130 10.24 -28.93 18.49
C GLY A 130 8.75 -29.27 18.56
N ILE A 131 8.09 -29.52 17.43
CA ILE A 131 6.65 -29.82 17.35
C ILE A 131 6.38 -31.10 16.56
N SER A 132 5.20 -31.71 16.77
CA SER A 132 4.81 -32.88 15.99
C SER A 132 4.64 -32.57 14.49
N LYS A 133 4.82 -33.59 13.64
CA LYS A 133 4.66 -33.46 12.18
C LYS A 133 3.25 -32.97 11.78
N SER A 134 2.22 -33.36 12.52
CA SER A 134 0.85 -32.88 12.32
C SER A 134 0.66 -31.41 12.71
N ALA A 135 1.33 -30.95 13.78
CA ALA A 135 1.35 -29.53 14.14
C ALA A 135 2.15 -28.70 13.12
N ALA A 136 3.27 -29.23 12.63
CA ALA A 136 4.06 -28.61 11.56
C ALA A 136 3.24 -28.42 10.28
N CYS A 137 2.53 -29.45 9.84
CA CYS A 137 1.64 -29.38 8.66
C CYS A 137 0.57 -28.29 8.81
N ARG A 138 -0.15 -28.26 9.95
CA ARG A 138 -1.16 -27.22 10.22
C ARG A 138 -0.56 -25.81 10.24
N LEU A 139 0.62 -25.64 10.82
CA LEU A 139 1.30 -24.34 10.89
C LEU A 139 1.73 -23.84 9.52
N VAL A 140 2.33 -24.72 8.70
CA VAL A 140 2.74 -24.40 7.32
C VAL A 140 1.52 -24.06 6.47
N LYS A 141 0.46 -24.87 6.51
CA LYS A 141 -0.79 -24.59 5.77
C LYS A 141 -1.36 -23.21 6.12
N ARG A 142 -1.50 -22.90 7.41
CA ARG A 142 -1.97 -21.57 7.86
C ARG A 142 -1.03 -20.43 7.46
N ALA A 143 0.27 -20.68 7.42
CA ALA A 143 1.24 -19.68 6.98
C ALA A 143 1.12 -19.43 5.47
N LEU A 144 1.01 -20.48 4.65
CA LEU A 144 0.80 -20.37 3.20
C LEU A 144 -0.51 -19.67 2.85
N GLU A 145 -1.62 -20.03 3.51
CA GLU A 145 -2.92 -19.35 3.32
C GLU A 145 -2.82 -17.84 3.62
N LYS A 146 -2.07 -17.47 4.67
CA LYS A 146 -1.81 -16.06 4.97
C LYS A 146 -0.92 -15.39 3.92
N THR A 147 0.09 -16.08 3.40
CA THR A 147 0.95 -15.57 2.33
C THR A 147 0.17 -15.33 1.05
N ILE A 148 -0.72 -16.25 0.66
CA ILE A 148 -1.59 -16.08 -0.53
C ILE A 148 -2.44 -14.82 -0.38
N ARG A 149 -3.06 -14.61 0.79
CA ARG A 149 -3.84 -13.39 1.07
C ARG A 149 -3.02 -12.10 1.21
N LEU A 150 -1.69 -12.20 1.30
CA LEU A 150 -0.80 -11.05 1.26
C LEU A 150 -0.35 -10.70 -0.16
N LEU A 151 -0.41 -11.67 -1.08
CA LEU A 151 0.07 -11.54 -2.46
C LEU A 151 -1.06 -11.30 -3.48
N GLY A 152 -2.32 -11.49 -3.08
CA GLY A 152 -3.53 -11.10 -3.82
C GLY A 152 -4.36 -10.11 -3.04
#